data_AF-A0A223NUR6-F1
#
_entry.id   AF-A0A223NUR6-F1
#
_cell.length_a   1.000
_cell.length_b   1.000
_cell.length_c   1.000
_cell.angle_alpha   90.00
_cell.angle_beta   90.00
_cell.angle_gamma   90.00
#
_symmetry.space_group_name_H-M   'P 1'
#
loop_
_entity.id
_entity.type
_entity.pdbx_description
1 polymer ?
#
loop_
_entity_poly.entity_id
_entity_poly.type
_entity_poly.pdbx_seq_one_letter_code
_entity_poly.pdbx_strand_id
1 'polypeptide(L)'
;MAATHANKTSVILFHRLTFLCLLPLILQSCNSNKNIYKSDCDVNVAFKKVTFTHLLDSIKSYDQQYVEVSGTYKEAKEQSALYNDSLFVDHSNKHALWINFSQDCPLYLKGTRTGLFEANDDGFTPINNKKVLIRGKIDLHNTGYHGLYKGSIDRVSFIEL
;
A
#
# COMPACT_ATOMS: atom_id res chain seq x y z
N MET A 1 -54.09 -50.47 21.27
CA MET A 1 -53.61 -49.35 20.44
C MET A 1 -52.37 -48.79 21.10
N ALA A 2 -51.18 -49.05 20.54
CA ALA A 2 -49.91 -48.51 21.03
C ALA A 2 -49.23 -47.81 19.86
N ALA A 3 -48.96 -46.51 20.02
CA ALA A 3 -48.34 -45.66 19.02
C ALA A 3 -46.81 -45.76 19.13
N THR A 4 -46.16 -46.10 18.03
CA THR A 4 -44.70 -46.06 17.85
C THR A 4 -44.28 -44.69 17.33
N HIS A 5 -43.68 -43.86 18.19
CA HIS A 5 -42.94 -42.66 17.79
C HIS A 5 -41.45 -42.94 17.90
N ALA A 6 -40.75 -42.98 16.76
CA ALA A 6 -39.29 -43.01 16.73
C ALA A 6 -38.74 -42.12 15.61
N ASN A 7 -37.61 -41.48 15.92
CA ASN A 7 -36.58 -41.02 14.99
C ASN A 7 -36.82 -39.73 14.16
N LYS A 8 -37.01 -38.59 14.83
CA LYS A 8 -36.67 -37.27 14.23
C LYS A 8 -35.46 -36.57 14.86
N THR A 9 -34.97 -37.02 16.01
CA THR A 9 -33.92 -36.34 16.79
C THR A 9 -32.49 -36.62 16.32
N SER A 10 -32.23 -37.73 15.63
CA SER A 10 -30.86 -38.14 15.30
C SER A 10 -30.24 -37.34 14.14
N VAL A 11 -31.05 -36.90 13.16
CA VAL A 11 -30.56 -36.17 11.97
C VAL A 11 -30.12 -34.74 12.31
N ILE A 12 -30.74 -34.12 13.31
CA ILE A 12 -30.47 -32.73 13.72
C ILE A 12 -29.09 -32.61 14.40
N LEU A 13 -28.64 -33.66 15.08
CA LEU A 13 -27.38 -33.65 15.83
C LEU A 13 -26.16 -33.74 14.91
N PHE A 14 -26.25 -34.51 13.82
CA PHE A 14 -25.19 -34.64 12.81
C PHE A 14 -24.95 -33.34 12.03
N HIS A 15 -26.00 -32.57 11.74
CA HIS A 15 -25.92 -31.29 11.04
C HIS A 15 -25.25 -30.18 11.88
N ARG A 16 -25.48 -30.18 13.20
CA ARG A 16 -24.83 -29.23 14.11
C ARG A 16 -23.33 -29.49 14.27
N LEU A 17 -22.91 -30.76 14.23
CA LEU A 17 -21.50 -31.13 14.32
C LEU A 17 -20.71 -30.77 13.06
N THR A 18 -21.31 -30.91 11.87
CA THR A 18 -20.67 -30.58 10.59
C THR A 18 -20.43 -29.08 10.44
N PHE A 19 -21.37 -28.24 10.90
CA PHE A 19 -21.22 -26.78 10.86
C PHE A 19 -20.12 -26.29 11.83
N LEU A 20 -19.92 -26.98 12.96
CA LEU A 20 -18.89 -26.64 13.95
C LEU A 20 -17.47 -26.94 13.42
N CYS A 21 -17.29 -27.99 12.61
CA CYS A 21 -16.01 -28.33 11.98
C CYS A 21 -15.61 -27.44 10.79
N LEU A 22 -16.56 -26.73 10.18
CA LEU A 22 -16.29 -25.82 9.05
C LEU A 22 -15.86 -24.41 9.50
N LEU A 23 -16.15 -24.03 10.74
CA LEU A 23 -15.81 -22.73 11.31
C LEU A 23 -14.30 -22.39 11.33
N PRO A 24 -13.37 -23.31 11.69
CA PRO A 24 -11.94 -23.00 11.69
C PRO A 24 -11.34 -22.82 10.28
N LEU A 25 -11.94 -23.41 9.24
CA LEU A 25 -11.50 -23.26 7.84
C LEU A 25 -11.83 -21.86 7.29
N ILE A 26 -12.93 -21.25 7.74
CA ILE A 26 -13.33 -19.89 7.34
C ILE A 26 -12.43 -18.84 8.01
N LEU A 27 -11.93 -19.12 9.22
CA LEU A 27 -11.07 -18.21 9.97
C LEU A 27 -9.63 -18.10 9.41
N GLN A 28 -9.21 -19.00 8.52
CA GLN A 28 -7.87 -18.96 7.91
C GLN A 28 -7.80 -18.20 6.58
N SER A 29 -8.92 -17.73 5.99
CA SER A 29 -8.90 -17.17 4.62
C SER A 29 -8.53 -15.68 4.51
N CYS A 30 -8.21 -15.01 5.62
CA CYS A 30 -7.83 -13.59 5.60
C CYS A 30 -6.47 -13.36 6.27
N ASN A 31 -5.40 -13.86 5.65
CA ASN A 31 -4.04 -13.40 5.96
C ASN A 31 -3.52 -12.58 4.77
N SER A 32 -3.92 -11.31 4.67
CA SER A 32 -3.35 -10.40 3.68
C SER A 32 -1.94 -10.00 4.15
N ASN A 33 -0.94 -10.79 3.78
CA ASN A 33 0.45 -10.40 4.01
C ASN A 33 0.74 -9.13 3.19
N LYS A 34 1.04 -8.03 3.89
CA LYS A 34 1.45 -6.78 3.25
C LYS A 34 2.88 -6.92 2.73
N ASN A 35 3.10 -6.50 1.50
CA ASN A 35 4.44 -6.50 0.93
C ASN A 35 5.15 -5.22 1.36
N ILE A 36 6.25 -5.38 2.10
CA ILE A 36 7.04 -4.27 2.62
C ILE A 36 8.36 -4.23 1.88
N TYR A 37 8.61 -3.15 1.16
CA TYR A 37 9.87 -2.86 0.51
C TYR A 37 10.64 -1.82 1.32
N LYS A 38 11.94 -2.05 1.50
CA LYS A 38 12.82 -1.16 2.27
C LYS A 38 14.14 -0.96 1.54
N SER A 39 14.70 0.22 1.72
CA SER A 39 16.09 0.52 1.39
C SER A 39 16.91 0.62 2.67
N ASP A 40 18.22 0.38 2.55
CA ASP A 40 19.19 0.65 3.61
C ASP A 40 19.65 2.10 3.62
N CYS A 41 19.05 2.97 2.80
CA CYS A 41 19.26 4.41 2.88
C CYS A 41 18.40 5.04 4.00
N ASP A 42 18.95 6.05 4.68
CA ASP A 42 18.24 6.86 5.68
C ASP A 42 17.64 6.07 6.88
N VAL A 43 18.27 4.95 7.26
CA VAL A 43 17.81 4.00 8.31
C VAL A 43 17.61 4.66 9.69
N ASN A 44 18.35 5.73 9.98
CA ASN A 44 18.31 6.44 11.27
C ASN A 44 17.51 7.75 11.23
N VAL A 45 16.76 7.99 10.15
CA VAL A 45 15.98 9.21 10.00
C VAL A 45 14.58 9.03 10.58
N ALA A 46 14.12 10.03 11.33
CA ALA A 46 12.74 10.08 11.82
C ALA A 46 11.81 10.62 10.73
N PHE A 47 10.76 9.87 10.41
CA PHE A 47 9.76 10.25 9.42
C PHE A 47 8.53 10.86 10.10
N LYS A 48 8.15 12.06 9.67
CA LYS A 48 6.93 12.71 10.15
C LYS A 48 5.72 12.12 9.45
N LYS A 49 4.84 11.47 10.21
CA LYS A 49 3.57 10.97 9.69
C LYS A 49 2.64 12.14 9.36
N VAL A 50 2.13 12.17 8.13
CA VAL A 50 1.25 13.25 7.67
C VAL A 50 0.20 12.68 6.72
N THR A 51 -1.01 13.23 6.78
CA THR A 51 -2.05 12.88 5.80
C THR A 51 -1.73 13.52 4.45
N PHE A 52 -2.10 12.85 3.36
CA PHE A 52 -1.82 13.37 2.02
C PHE A 52 -2.38 14.78 1.80
N THR A 53 -3.63 15.02 2.22
CA THR A 53 -4.28 16.33 2.13
C THR A 53 -3.49 17.41 2.87
N HIS A 54 -3.13 17.18 4.13
CA HIS A 54 -2.38 18.16 4.93
C HIS A 54 -0.99 18.42 4.34
N LEU A 55 -0.34 17.37 3.83
CA LEU A 55 0.95 17.50 3.17
C LEU A 55 0.86 18.41 1.94
N LEU A 56 -0.14 18.23 1.07
CA LEU A 56 -0.29 19.07 -0.12
C LEU A 56 -0.71 20.51 0.20
N ASP A 57 -1.59 20.71 1.18
CA ASP A 57 -2.06 22.04 1.57
C ASP A 57 -0.93 22.88 2.18
N SER A 58 -0.02 22.23 2.91
CA SER A 58 1.09 22.87 3.63
C SER A 58 2.47 22.48 3.09
N ILE A 59 2.58 22.07 1.82
CA ILE A 59 3.79 21.41 1.28
C ILE A 59 5.07 22.23 1.45
N LYS A 60 4.95 23.57 1.39
CA LYS A 60 6.05 24.52 1.62
C LYS A 60 6.70 24.37 2.99
N SER A 61 5.93 23.97 4.00
CA SER A 61 6.41 23.75 5.37
C SER A 61 7.11 22.40 5.56
N TYR A 62 7.14 21.56 4.53
CA TYR A 62 7.75 20.23 4.55
C TYR A 62 8.97 20.11 3.63
N ASP A 63 9.37 21.18 2.94
CA ASP A 63 10.54 21.13 2.05
C ASP A 63 11.77 20.59 2.80
N GLN A 64 12.46 19.66 2.13
CA GLN A 64 13.62 18.92 2.64
C GLN A 64 13.37 18.09 3.92
N GLN A 65 12.11 17.90 4.35
CA GLN A 65 11.77 17.06 5.50
C GLN A 65 11.41 15.64 5.09
N TYR A 66 11.67 14.71 6.01
CA TYR A 66 11.33 13.31 5.85
C TYR A 66 9.91 13.02 6.34
N VAL A 67 9.10 12.42 5.47
CA VAL A 67 7.69 12.16 5.74
C VAL A 67 7.30 10.71 5.49
N GLU A 68 6.26 10.27 6.20
CA GLU A 68 5.51 9.06 5.93
C GLU A 68 4.10 9.47 5.51
N VAL A 69 3.69 9.10 4.30
CA VAL A 69 2.40 9.48 3.72
C VAL A 69 1.77 8.31 2.97
N SER A 70 0.45 8.16 3.10
CA SER A 70 -0.33 7.20 2.31
C SER A 70 -1.02 7.86 1.13
N GLY A 71 -1.16 7.12 0.03
CA GLY A 71 -1.95 7.53 -1.12
C GLY A 71 -2.04 6.43 -2.16
N THR A 72 -2.68 6.72 -3.28
CA THR A 72 -2.80 5.80 -4.41
C THR A 72 -1.68 6.09 -5.39
N TYR A 73 -0.80 5.11 -5.60
CA TYR A 73 0.28 5.22 -6.59
C TYR A 73 -0.29 5.02 -7.99
N LYS A 74 0.08 5.91 -8.92
CA LYS A 74 -0.25 5.79 -10.33
C LYS A 74 1.00 5.93 -11.18
N GLU A 75 1.12 5.02 -12.12
CA GLU A 75 2.20 4.95 -13.10
C GLU A 75 1.63 5.03 -14.52
N ALA A 76 2.27 5.85 -15.35
CA ALA A 76 2.05 5.93 -16.79
C ALA A 76 3.35 6.40 -17.47
N LYS A 77 3.32 6.58 -18.80
CA LYS A 77 4.45 7.17 -19.51
C LYS A 77 4.79 8.54 -18.90
N GLU A 78 6.01 8.69 -18.38
CA GLU A 78 6.49 9.91 -17.69
C GLU A 78 5.70 10.28 -16.42
N GLN A 79 4.97 9.32 -15.84
CA GLN A 79 4.19 9.49 -14.63
C GLN A 79 4.59 8.45 -13.58
N SER A 80 5.08 8.93 -12.43
CA SER A 80 5.30 8.16 -11.20
C SER A 80 4.82 9.06 -10.07
N ALA A 81 3.56 8.93 -9.66
CA ALA A 81 2.95 9.92 -8.78
C ALA A 81 2.00 9.32 -7.75
N LEU A 82 1.96 9.93 -6.58
CA LEU A 82 1.08 9.60 -5.48
C LEU A 82 -0.10 10.56 -5.47
N TYR A 83 -1.32 10.00 -5.44
CA TYR A 83 -2.59 10.72 -5.40
C TYR A 83 -3.28 10.50 -4.06
N ASN A 84 -4.19 11.39 -3.72
CA ASN A 84 -5.04 11.20 -2.54
C ASN A 84 -5.93 9.96 -2.71
N ASP A 85 -6.12 9.21 -1.63
CA ASP A 85 -7.04 8.06 -1.58
C ASP A 85 -8.52 8.47 -1.52
N SER A 86 -8.81 9.72 -1.15
CA SER A 86 -10.19 10.24 -1.14
C SER A 86 -10.71 10.45 -2.56
N LEU A 87 -12.02 10.31 -2.75
CA LEU A 87 -12.79 10.43 -4.01
C LEU A 87 -12.77 11.86 -4.61
N PHE A 88 -11.61 12.55 -4.56
CA PHE A 88 -11.45 13.85 -5.16
C PHE A 88 -11.78 13.78 -6.65
N VAL A 89 -12.71 14.64 -7.05
CA VAL A 89 -13.19 14.80 -8.43
C VAL A 89 -12.07 15.33 -9.35
N ASP A 90 -11.06 15.98 -8.77
CA ASP A 90 -9.89 16.50 -9.48
C ASP A 90 -8.70 15.55 -9.36
N HIS A 91 -8.40 14.85 -10.47
CA HIS A 91 -7.23 13.99 -10.63
C HIS A 91 -6.06 14.69 -11.33
N SER A 92 -6.03 16.03 -11.35
CA SER A 92 -4.93 16.78 -11.96
C SER A 92 -3.60 16.60 -11.22
N ASN A 93 -2.48 16.72 -11.94
CA ASN A 93 -1.13 16.60 -11.39
C ASN A 93 -0.81 17.68 -10.33
N LYS A 94 -1.58 18.77 -10.29
CA LYS A 94 -1.50 19.81 -9.25
C LYS A 94 -1.90 19.32 -7.85
N HIS A 95 -2.58 18.17 -7.77
CA HIS A 95 -3.01 17.51 -6.55
C HIS A 95 -2.33 16.16 -6.34
N ALA A 96 -1.15 15.99 -6.94
CA ALA A 96 -0.31 14.81 -6.81
C ALA A 96 1.11 15.19 -6.38
N LEU A 97 1.81 14.22 -5.80
CA LEU A 97 3.24 14.30 -5.55
C LEU A 97 3.99 13.41 -6.52
N TRP A 98 5.04 13.94 -7.13
CA TRP A 98 5.94 13.11 -7.93
C TRP A 98 6.69 12.15 -7.02
N ILE A 99 6.88 10.91 -7.42
CA ILE A 99 7.67 9.92 -6.69
C ILE A 99 8.94 9.65 -7.48
N ASN A 100 10.06 10.08 -6.92
CA ASN A 100 11.37 9.95 -7.54
C ASN A 100 12.08 8.71 -6.97
N PHE A 101 11.93 7.59 -7.67
CA PHE A 101 12.71 6.39 -7.39
C PHE A 101 14.14 6.57 -7.91
N SER A 102 15.09 6.75 -6.98
CA SER A 102 16.52 6.80 -7.31
C SER A 102 17.17 5.43 -7.15
N GLN A 103 18.16 5.16 -8.00
CA GLN A 103 19.04 3.99 -7.86
C GLN A 103 19.94 4.07 -6.61
N ASP A 104 20.11 5.25 -6.02
CA ASP A 104 20.89 5.46 -4.79
C ASP A 104 20.17 4.92 -3.54
N CYS A 105 18.85 4.74 -3.63
CA CYS A 105 17.98 4.21 -2.58
C CYS A 105 17.16 3.03 -3.14
N PRO A 106 17.80 1.90 -3.49
CA PRO A 106 17.08 0.77 -4.06
C PRO A 106 16.15 0.15 -3.01
N LEU A 107 14.94 -0.19 -3.43
CA LEU A 107 13.91 -0.80 -2.57
C LEU A 107 13.86 -2.30 -2.79
N TYR A 108 14.09 -3.06 -1.72
CA TYR A 108 14.03 -4.52 -1.72
C TYR A 108 12.90 -5.04 -0.85
N LEU A 109 12.24 -6.11 -1.28
CA LEU A 109 11.25 -6.81 -0.48
C LEU A 109 11.91 -7.29 0.82
N LYS A 110 11.26 -7.02 1.95
CA LYS A 110 11.80 -7.28 3.29
C LYS A 110 12.20 -8.75 3.44
N GLY A 111 13.49 -8.98 3.71
CA GLY A 111 14.05 -10.31 3.93
C GLY A 111 14.49 -11.02 2.65
N THR A 112 14.39 -10.37 1.48
CA THR A 112 14.89 -10.87 0.20
C THR A 112 15.80 -9.84 -0.48
N ARG A 113 16.34 -10.19 -1.65
CA ARG A 113 17.05 -9.25 -2.54
C ARG A 113 16.21 -8.86 -3.76
N THR A 114 14.92 -9.17 -3.73
CA THR A 114 14.00 -8.91 -4.84
C THR A 114 13.64 -7.43 -4.87
N GLY A 115 13.99 -6.73 -5.95
CA GLY A 115 13.72 -5.31 -6.12
C GLY A 115 12.24 -5.01 -6.36
N LEU A 116 11.80 -3.78 -6.02
CA LEU A 116 10.44 -3.31 -6.28
C LEU A 116 10.06 -3.37 -7.78
N PHE A 117 11.01 -3.03 -8.65
CA PHE A 117 10.86 -3.03 -10.11
C PHE A 117 11.57 -4.21 -10.78
N GLU A 118 11.91 -5.25 -10.02
CA GLU A 118 12.45 -6.46 -10.60
C GLU A 118 11.31 -7.25 -11.27
N ALA A 119 11.63 -7.94 -12.37
CA ALA A 119 10.68 -8.82 -13.03
C ALA A 119 10.64 -10.16 -12.29
N ASN A 120 9.44 -10.59 -11.94
CA ASN A 120 9.16 -11.88 -11.33
C ASN A 120 8.68 -12.84 -12.44
N ASP A 121 8.47 -14.12 -12.11
CA ASP A 121 7.87 -15.10 -13.03
C ASP A 121 6.49 -14.64 -13.57
N ASP A 122 5.79 -13.78 -12.81
CA ASP A 122 4.50 -13.17 -13.17
C ASP A 122 4.62 -11.74 -13.77
N GLY A 123 5.83 -11.27 -14.08
CA GLY A 123 6.13 -9.91 -14.52
C GLY A 123 6.51 -8.95 -13.39
N PHE A 124 6.45 -7.63 -13.65
CA PHE A 124 6.78 -6.61 -12.65
C PHE A 124 5.76 -6.59 -11.51
N THR A 125 6.21 -6.33 -10.28
CA THR A 125 5.31 -6.11 -9.14
C THR A 125 4.32 -4.99 -9.48
N PRO A 126 3.01 -5.29 -9.63
CA PRO A 126 2.06 -4.27 -10.00
C PRO A 126 1.78 -3.41 -8.78
N ILE A 127 2.37 -2.23 -8.73
CA ILE A 127 2.08 -1.19 -7.71
C ILE A 127 1.11 -0.13 -8.25
N ASN A 128 0.92 -0.09 -9.56
CA ASN A 128 0.02 0.85 -10.21
C ASN A 128 -1.44 0.68 -9.72
N ASN A 129 -2.10 1.79 -9.43
CA ASN A 129 -3.45 1.89 -8.87
C ASN A 129 -3.63 1.19 -7.51
N LYS A 130 -2.54 0.98 -6.76
CA LYS A 130 -2.62 0.49 -5.38
C LYS A 130 -2.48 1.61 -4.38
N LYS A 131 -3.19 1.48 -3.26
CA LYS A 131 -2.94 2.25 -2.07
C LYS A 131 -1.60 1.81 -1.48
N VAL A 132 -0.73 2.76 -1.20
CA VAL A 132 0.61 2.53 -0.69
C VAL A 132 0.91 3.48 0.46
N LEU A 133 1.77 3.04 1.37
CA LEU A 133 2.40 3.90 2.38
C LEU A 133 3.86 4.11 1.96
N ILE A 134 4.24 5.36 1.70
CA ILE A 134 5.57 5.73 1.22
C ILE A 134 6.31 6.52 2.29
N ARG A 135 7.61 6.25 2.45
CA ARG A 135 8.52 7.13 3.18
C ARG A 135 9.61 7.69 2.27
N GLY A 136 9.88 8.97 2.41
CA GLY A 136 10.95 9.66 1.70
C GLY A 136 11.09 11.11 2.15
N LYS A 137 11.90 11.87 1.42
CA LYS A 137 12.18 13.28 1.66
C LYS A 137 11.36 14.13 0.69
N ILE A 138 10.66 15.14 1.19
CA ILE A 138 9.98 16.10 0.33
C ILE A 138 11.02 17.01 -0.32
N ASP A 139 10.88 17.25 -1.62
CA ASP A 139 11.69 18.19 -2.37
C ASP A 139 10.80 19.08 -3.24
N LEU A 140 10.82 20.40 -3.01
CA LEU A 140 10.04 21.36 -3.80
C LEU A 140 10.78 21.90 -5.03
N HIS A 141 12.07 21.59 -5.15
CA HIS A 141 12.90 21.94 -6.30
C HIS A 141 12.82 20.87 -7.39
N ASN A 142 12.36 19.66 -7.04
CA ASN A 142 12.05 18.61 -7.98
C ASN A 142 10.53 18.44 -8.15
N THR A 143 10.02 18.88 -9.29
CA THR A 143 8.57 18.88 -9.60
C THR A 143 8.20 17.84 -10.66
N GLY A 144 9.03 16.82 -10.85
CA GLY A 144 8.84 15.77 -11.85
C GLY A 144 9.01 16.25 -13.29
N TYR A 145 8.65 15.39 -14.24
CA TYR A 145 8.77 15.68 -15.67
C TYR A 145 7.95 16.92 -16.06
N HIS A 146 8.59 17.91 -16.70
CA HIS A 146 8.05 19.22 -17.05
C HIS A 146 7.49 20.09 -15.90
N GLY A 147 7.78 19.75 -14.64
CA GLY A 147 7.35 20.55 -13.49
C GLY A 147 5.84 20.58 -13.25
N LEU A 148 5.16 19.46 -13.54
CA LEU A 148 3.71 19.35 -13.45
C LEU A 148 3.18 19.14 -12.01
N TYR A 149 4.06 18.82 -11.07
CA TYR A 149 3.72 18.48 -9.68
C TYR A 149 4.13 19.59 -8.72
N LYS A 150 3.49 19.66 -7.55
CA LYS A 150 3.82 20.68 -6.52
C LYS A 150 5.17 20.44 -5.82
N GLY A 151 5.73 19.25 -6.00
CA GLY A 151 6.98 18.78 -5.43
C GLY A 151 7.07 17.27 -5.60
N SER A 152 8.15 16.69 -5.09
CA SER A 152 8.39 15.26 -5.12
C SER A 152 8.60 14.67 -3.73
N ILE A 153 8.48 13.35 -3.67
CA ILE A 153 9.06 12.51 -2.64
C ILE A 153 10.31 11.87 -3.24
N ASP A 154 11.46 12.40 -2.83
CA ASP A 154 12.80 11.93 -3.18
C ASP A 154 13.33 10.96 -2.12
N ARG A 155 14.41 10.24 -2.45
CA ARG A 155 15.08 9.30 -1.53
C ARG A 155 14.09 8.33 -0.86
N VAL A 156 13.21 7.75 -1.66
CA VAL A 156 12.19 6.82 -1.19
C VAL A 156 12.86 5.60 -0.56
N SER A 157 12.67 5.40 0.74
CA SER A 157 13.36 4.36 1.52
C SER A 157 12.44 3.27 2.05
N PHE A 158 11.12 3.45 1.90
CA PHE A 158 10.12 2.47 2.34
C PHE A 158 8.86 2.57 1.49
N ILE A 159 8.31 1.40 1.13
CA ILE A 159 6.97 1.25 0.57
C ILE A 159 6.27 0.05 1.23
N GLU A 160 5.02 0.23 1.65
CA GLU A 160 4.13 -0.85 2.06
C GLU A 160 2.92 -0.88 1.11
N LEU A 161 2.64 -2.06 0.55
CA LEU A 161 1.52 -2.38 -0.33
C LEU A 161 0.42 -3.14 0.42
#